data_AF-Q9M3Y3-F1
#
_entry.id   AF-Q9M3Y3-F1
#
_cell.length_a   1.000
_cell.length_b   1.000
_cell.length_c   1.000
_cell.angle_alpha   90.00
_cell.angle_beta   90.00
_cell.angle_gamma   90.00
#
_symmetry.space_group_name_H-M   'P 1'
#
loop_
_entity.id
_entity.type
_entity.pdbx_description
1 polymer ?
#
loop_
_entity_poly.entity_id
_entity_poly.type
_entity_poly.pdbx_seq_one_letter_code
_entity_poly.pdbx_strand_id
1 'polypeptide(L)'
;IRRTPPTPQDEMRAGMSYFHETIWKGVPKFLRRIDTALKSIGINERMPYNAPLIQFSSWMGGDRDGNPRVTPEVTRDVCLLARMMAANLYYSQIEDLMFELSMWRCSDELRARALQLHSASKKDAKHYIEFWKQIPPNEPFRVILGDVRDKLYNTRERTRQLLSNGISDIPEEVTFTNVDGFLEPLELCYRSLCSTGDQPIADGSLLDFMRQVSTFGLSLVRLDIRRESDRHTDVVDAITKHLGIGSYEEWSEERRQAWLLSELQGKRPLFGPDLPKTDEVRDVLDTFHVISELPADNFGAYIISMATAASDVLVVELLQRECHVKKPLRVVPLFEKLADLEAAPAALARLFSINWYRNRIDGKQEVMIGYS
;
A
#
# COMPACT_ATOMS: atom_id res chain seq x y z
N ILE A 1 -10.23 30.20 -1.72
CA ILE A 1 -10.73 30.16 -3.13
C ILE A 1 -9.50 30.10 -4.03
N ARG A 2 -9.25 28.98 -4.73
CA ARG A 2 -8.08 28.83 -5.64
C ARG A 2 -8.42 29.42 -7.02
N ARG A 3 -7.44 30.08 -7.64
CA ARG A 3 -7.58 30.74 -8.97
C ARG A 3 -7.49 29.74 -10.14
N THR A 4 -6.86 28.58 -9.92
CA THR A 4 -6.78 27.46 -10.86
C THR A 4 -7.27 26.18 -10.18
N PRO A 5 -7.93 25.26 -10.92
CA PRO A 5 -8.27 23.94 -10.41
C PRO A 5 -7.01 23.23 -9.89
N PRO A 6 -7.10 22.48 -8.77
CA PRO A 6 -5.98 21.68 -8.29
C PRO A 6 -5.61 20.59 -9.31
N THR A 7 -4.34 20.22 -9.34
CA THR A 7 -3.90 18.98 -10.00
C THR A 7 -4.31 17.77 -9.14
N PRO A 8 -4.39 16.55 -9.71
CA PRO A 8 -4.63 15.35 -8.90
C PRO A 8 -3.60 15.16 -7.77
N GLN A 9 -2.33 15.51 -8.00
CA GLN A 9 -1.29 15.50 -6.96
C GLN A 9 -1.56 16.55 -5.87
N ASP A 10 -2.11 17.71 -6.20
CA ASP A 10 -2.53 18.72 -5.22
C ASP A 10 -3.69 18.23 -4.35
N GLU A 11 -4.70 17.59 -4.96
CA GLU A 11 -5.84 17.02 -4.24
C GLU A 11 -5.37 15.95 -3.25
N MET A 12 -4.48 15.06 -3.68
CA MET A 12 -3.87 14.06 -2.80
C MET A 12 -3.16 14.73 -1.61
N ARG A 13 -2.28 15.71 -1.85
CA ARG A 13 -1.56 16.41 -0.76
C ARG A 13 -2.50 17.13 0.19
N ALA A 14 -3.56 17.75 -0.33
CA ALA A 14 -4.58 18.41 0.48
C ALA A 14 -5.35 17.39 1.34
N GLY A 15 -5.76 16.25 0.77
CA GLY A 15 -6.44 15.19 1.52
C GLY A 15 -5.56 14.58 2.62
N MET A 16 -4.25 14.48 2.40
CA MET A 16 -3.31 13.96 3.39
C MET A 16 -3.04 14.90 4.57
N SER A 17 -3.50 16.17 4.54
CA SER A 17 -3.28 17.09 5.66
C SER A 17 -3.96 16.63 6.96
N TYR A 18 -5.13 15.98 6.86
CA TYR A 18 -5.85 15.43 8.00
C TYR A 18 -5.06 14.34 8.74
N PHE A 19 -4.20 13.59 8.04
CA PHE A 19 -3.31 12.63 8.67
C PHE A 19 -2.35 13.31 9.62
N HIS A 20 -1.65 14.31 9.11
CA HIS A 20 -0.68 15.08 9.90
C HIS A 20 -1.34 15.80 11.09
N GLU A 21 -2.53 16.38 10.89
CA GLU A 21 -3.19 17.20 11.91
C GLU A 21 -3.90 16.39 13.00
N THR A 22 -4.59 15.31 12.64
CA THR A 22 -5.53 14.64 13.57
C THR A 22 -5.42 13.12 13.59
N ILE A 23 -5.48 12.45 12.43
CA ILE A 23 -5.62 10.99 12.37
C ILE A 23 -4.37 10.29 12.94
N TRP A 24 -3.17 10.82 12.64
CA TRP A 24 -1.90 10.27 13.10
C TRP A 24 -1.83 10.07 14.62
N LYS A 25 -2.26 11.09 15.39
CA LYS A 25 -2.31 11.03 16.86
C LYS A 25 -3.62 10.43 17.39
N GLY A 26 -4.70 10.53 16.60
CA GLY A 26 -6.02 10.05 16.96
C GLY A 26 -6.12 8.53 17.05
N VAL A 27 -5.55 7.81 16.07
CA VAL A 27 -5.58 6.34 16.02
C VAL A 27 -5.01 5.68 17.29
N PRO A 28 -3.74 5.91 17.68
CA PRO A 28 -3.18 5.28 18.87
C PRO A 28 -3.97 5.62 20.14
N LYS A 29 -4.45 6.87 20.26
CA LYS A 29 -5.30 7.31 21.39
C LYS A 29 -6.62 6.53 21.45
N PHE A 30 -7.24 6.26 20.30
CA PHE A 30 -8.44 5.44 20.23
C PHE A 30 -8.13 3.98 20.58
N LEU A 31 -7.05 3.40 20.07
CA LEU A 31 -6.64 2.03 20.38
C LEU A 31 -6.33 1.84 21.89
N ARG A 32 -5.74 2.84 22.56
CA ARG A 32 -5.61 2.86 24.03
C ARG A 32 -6.96 2.85 24.76
N ARG A 33 -7.97 3.52 24.20
CA ARG A 33 -9.34 3.48 24.76
C ARG A 33 -9.93 2.08 24.65
N ILE A 34 -9.63 1.35 23.56
CA ILE A 34 -10.04 -0.05 23.42
C ILE A 34 -9.37 -0.91 24.51
N ASP A 35 -8.06 -0.77 24.73
CA ASP A 35 -7.38 -1.49 25.82
C ASP A 35 -8.04 -1.24 27.18
N THR A 36 -8.46 0.01 27.43
CA THR A 36 -9.13 0.40 28.67
C THR A 36 -10.52 -0.23 28.78
N ALA A 37 -11.27 -0.26 27.67
CA ALA A 37 -12.59 -0.90 27.62
C ALA A 37 -12.49 -2.42 27.81
N LEU A 38 -11.53 -3.08 27.18
CA LEU A 38 -11.25 -4.52 27.36
C LEU A 38 -10.94 -4.85 28.82
N LYS A 39 -10.10 -4.04 29.47
CA LYS A 39 -9.81 -4.20 30.90
C LYS A 39 -11.05 -4.06 31.78
N SER A 40 -11.97 -3.15 31.43
CA SER A 40 -13.21 -2.94 32.19
C SER A 40 -14.18 -4.13 32.14
N ILE A 41 -14.07 -4.99 31.12
CA ILE A 41 -14.86 -6.22 30.97
C ILE A 41 -14.10 -7.49 31.38
N GLY A 42 -12.94 -7.34 32.03
CA GLY A 42 -12.17 -8.46 32.59
C GLY A 42 -11.07 -9.03 31.67
N ILE A 43 -10.83 -8.44 30.50
CA ILE A 43 -9.73 -8.84 29.61
C ILE A 43 -8.49 -8.04 30.00
N ASN A 44 -7.53 -8.70 30.65
CA ASN A 44 -6.30 -8.07 31.15
C ASN A 44 -5.20 -7.88 30.09
N GLU A 45 -5.41 -8.41 28.88
CA GLU A 45 -4.53 -8.25 27.73
C GLU A 45 -4.88 -6.99 26.94
N ARG A 46 -3.86 -6.35 26.36
CA ARG A 46 -4.05 -5.27 25.39
C ARG A 46 -4.38 -5.86 24.02
N MET A 47 -5.03 -5.05 23.17
CA MET A 47 -5.11 -5.40 21.77
C MET A 47 -3.70 -5.53 21.17
N PRO A 48 -3.38 -6.64 20.48
CA PRO A 48 -2.12 -6.79 19.76
C PRO A 48 -1.85 -5.58 18.87
N TYR A 49 -0.63 -5.03 18.93
CA TYR A 49 -0.29 -3.80 18.21
C TYR A 49 -0.40 -3.94 16.68
N ASN A 50 -0.24 -5.17 16.19
CA ASN A 50 -0.28 -5.54 14.77
C ASN A 50 -1.68 -5.94 14.29
N ALA A 51 -2.71 -5.85 15.12
CA ALA A 51 -4.09 -6.09 14.68
C ALA A 51 -4.55 -4.93 13.76
N PRO A 52 -4.90 -5.18 12.49
CA PRO A 52 -5.26 -4.13 11.53
C PRO A 52 -6.71 -3.66 11.72
N LEU A 53 -7.03 -3.13 12.91
CA LEU A 53 -8.39 -2.79 13.30
C LEU A 53 -8.96 -1.59 12.53
N ILE A 54 -8.10 -0.63 12.21
CA ILE A 54 -8.43 0.53 11.38
C ILE A 54 -7.38 0.59 10.28
N GLN A 55 -7.84 0.79 9.04
CA GLN A 55 -7.00 0.97 7.87
C GLN A 55 -7.58 2.12 7.05
N PHE A 56 -6.74 2.80 6.29
CA PHE A 56 -7.14 3.91 5.44
C PHE A 56 -6.77 3.62 4.00
N SER A 57 -7.69 3.91 3.10
CA SER A 57 -7.48 3.87 1.65
C SER A 57 -7.72 5.24 1.04
N SER A 58 -7.29 5.43 -0.20
CA SER A 58 -7.48 6.65 -0.97
C SER A 58 -7.83 6.33 -2.41
N TRP A 59 -8.64 7.20 -3.01
CA TRP A 59 -8.91 7.22 -4.46
C TRP A 59 -8.17 8.35 -5.18
N MET A 60 -7.59 9.30 -4.44
CA MET A 60 -6.94 10.48 -5.00
C MET A 60 -5.70 10.09 -5.81
N GLY A 61 -5.79 10.17 -7.14
CA GLY A 61 -4.76 9.76 -8.09
C GLY A 61 -4.82 8.29 -8.54
N GLY A 62 -5.82 7.53 -8.07
CA GLY A 62 -6.09 6.15 -8.50
C GLY A 62 -7.42 5.99 -9.23
N ASP A 63 -8.41 6.82 -8.89
CA ASP A 63 -9.68 6.89 -9.60
C ASP A 63 -9.55 7.69 -10.90
N ARG A 64 -9.65 6.99 -12.02
CA ARG A 64 -9.54 7.52 -13.38
C ARG A 64 -10.84 7.38 -14.17
N ASP A 65 -11.89 6.89 -13.53
CA ASP A 65 -13.21 6.73 -14.14
C ASP A 65 -13.77 8.11 -14.55
N GLY A 66 -14.07 8.28 -15.84
CA GLY A 66 -14.49 9.55 -16.43
C GLY A 66 -13.50 10.72 -16.28
N ASN A 67 -12.28 10.50 -15.80
CA ASN A 67 -11.32 11.56 -15.49
C ASN A 67 -9.95 11.35 -16.18
N PRO A 68 -9.75 11.86 -17.41
CA PRO A 68 -8.50 11.68 -18.16
C PRO A 68 -7.30 12.42 -17.55
N ARG A 69 -7.49 13.26 -16.52
CA ARG A 69 -6.38 13.93 -15.83
C ARG A 69 -5.61 12.99 -14.90
N VAL A 70 -6.18 11.82 -14.55
CA VAL A 70 -5.52 10.81 -13.72
C VAL A 70 -4.79 9.82 -14.63
N THR A 71 -3.57 10.18 -14.99
CA THR A 71 -2.69 9.38 -15.85
C THR A 71 -1.90 8.33 -15.05
N PRO A 72 -1.21 7.38 -15.69
CA PRO A 72 -0.34 6.43 -15.00
C PRO A 72 0.78 7.13 -14.20
N GLU A 73 1.32 8.22 -14.73
CA GLU A 73 2.32 9.06 -14.05
C GLU A 73 1.75 9.69 -12.77
N VAL A 74 0.52 10.22 -12.81
CA VAL A 74 -0.18 10.72 -11.62
C VAL A 74 -0.28 9.62 -10.55
N THR A 75 -0.67 8.41 -10.94
CA THR A 75 -0.74 7.27 -10.02
C THR A 75 0.62 6.97 -9.38
N ARG A 76 1.71 7.00 -10.17
CA ARG A 76 3.07 6.83 -9.65
C ARG A 76 3.42 7.93 -8.64
N ASP A 77 3.18 9.19 -9.01
CA ASP A 77 3.49 10.35 -8.19
C ASP A 77 2.80 10.29 -6.83
N VAL A 78 1.49 9.99 -6.82
CA VAL A 78 0.74 9.95 -5.55
C VAL A 78 1.20 8.81 -4.66
N CYS A 79 1.58 7.64 -5.20
CA CYS A 79 2.15 6.56 -4.41
C CYS A 79 3.50 6.97 -3.78
N LEU A 80 4.38 7.60 -4.56
CA LEU A 80 5.66 8.10 -4.04
C LEU A 80 5.45 9.23 -3.01
N LEU A 81 4.54 10.15 -3.25
CA LEU A 81 4.17 11.20 -2.29
C LEU A 81 3.69 10.60 -0.97
N ALA A 82 2.81 9.59 -1.01
CA ALA A 82 2.28 8.93 0.17
C ALA A 82 3.40 8.28 1.01
N ARG A 83 4.33 7.57 0.35
CA ARG A 83 5.50 6.98 1.02
C ARG A 83 6.44 8.02 1.62
N MET A 84 6.67 9.12 0.90
CA MET A 84 7.50 10.22 1.39
C MET A 84 6.87 10.88 2.63
N MET A 85 5.55 11.09 2.63
CA MET A 85 4.82 11.64 3.77
C MET A 85 4.83 10.68 4.97
N ALA A 86 4.65 9.38 4.73
CA ALA A 86 4.78 8.35 5.77
C ALA A 86 6.17 8.41 6.43
N ALA A 87 7.23 8.32 5.63
CA ALA A 87 8.61 8.37 6.11
C ALA A 87 8.91 9.66 6.89
N ASN A 88 8.36 10.80 6.46
CA ASN A 88 8.55 12.07 7.16
C ASN A 88 7.85 12.13 8.53
N LEU A 89 6.64 11.56 8.64
CA LEU A 89 5.91 11.45 9.92
C LEU A 89 6.66 10.53 10.89
N TYR A 90 7.10 9.36 10.42
CA TYR A 90 7.90 8.44 11.24
C TYR A 90 9.24 9.06 11.64
N TYR A 91 9.93 9.73 10.71
CA TYR A 91 11.22 10.38 10.97
C TYR A 91 11.10 11.47 12.05
N SER A 92 10.00 12.23 12.05
CA SER A 92 9.79 13.25 13.08
C SER A 92 9.54 12.63 14.45
N GLN A 93 8.76 11.54 14.52
CA GLN A 93 8.37 10.93 15.79
C GLN A 93 9.43 9.98 16.37
N ILE A 94 10.30 9.38 15.55
CA ILE A 94 11.37 8.51 16.06
C ILE A 94 12.38 9.33 16.89
N GLU A 95 12.59 10.60 16.58
CA GLU A 95 13.46 11.49 17.38
C GLU A 95 12.90 11.71 18.79
N ASP A 96 11.59 11.90 18.93
CA ASP A 96 10.92 11.98 20.24
C ASP A 96 11.09 10.69 21.05
N LEU A 97 10.93 9.53 20.40
CA LEU A 97 11.18 8.23 21.04
C LEU A 97 12.64 8.06 21.48
N MET A 98 13.59 8.53 20.68
CA MET A 98 15.00 8.53 21.07
C MET A 98 15.23 9.38 22.32
N PHE A 99 14.56 10.54 22.46
CA PHE A 99 14.67 11.34 23.67
C PHE A 99 14.15 10.59 24.91
N GLU A 100 12.95 10.00 24.81
CA GLU A 100 12.30 9.29 25.92
C GLU A 100 13.05 8.01 26.34
N LEU A 101 13.49 7.20 25.38
CA LEU A 101 14.07 5.88 25.62
C LEU A 101 15.58 5.93 25.93
N SER A 102 15.93 6.64 27.00
CA SER A 102 17.30 6.86 27.50
C SER A 102 17.87 5.74 28.39
N MET A 103 17.11 4.65 28.57
CA MET A 103 17.46 3.59 29.51
C MET A 103 18.72 2.82 29.08
N TRP A 104 19.54 2.43 30.07
CA TRP A 104 20.75 1.64 29.87
C TRP A 104 20.54 0.14 30.13
N ARG A 105 19.51 -0.22 30.92
CA ARG A 105 19.14 -1.62 31.20
C ARG A 105 18.43 -2.19 29.98
N CYS A 106 18.92 -3.31 29.48
CA CYS A 106 18.36 -4.00 28.34
C CYS A 106 18.68 -5.49 28.37
N SER A 107 17.96 -6.26 27.56
CA SER A 107 18.22 -7.67 27.27
C SER A 107 19.59 -7.86 26.58
N ASP A 108 20.12 -9.08 26.67
CA ASP A 108 21.38 -9.45 26.00
C ASP A 108 21.27 -9.34 24.47
N GLU A 109 20.11 -9.65 23.92
CA GLU A 109 19.81 -9.54 22.49
C GLU A 109 19.91 -8.09 21.99
N LEU A 110 19.21 -7.15 22.66
CA LEU A 110 19.28 -5.72 22.32
C LEU A 110 20.71 -5.19 22.47
N ARG A 111 21.41 -5.59 23.54
CA ARG A 111 22.79 -5.18 23.81
C ARG A 111 23.73 -5.62 22.68
N ALA A 112 23.64 -6.88 22.25
CA ALA A 112 24.45 -7.40 21.16
C ALA A 112 24.18 -6.66 19.85
N ARG A 113 22.90 -6.39 19.53
CA ARG A 113 22.50 -5.64 18.34
C ARG A 113 23.00 -4.20 18.37
N ALA A 114 22.87 -3.52 19.50
CA ALA A 114 23.35 -2.15 19.68
C ALA A 114 24.89 -2.06 19.53
N LEU A 115 25.64 -3.00 20.11
CA LEU A 115 27.10 -3.06 19.96
C LEU A 115 27.51 -3.29 18.50
N GLN A 116 26.81 -4.18 17.79
CA GLN A 116 27.03 -4.43 16.36
C GLN A 116 26.85 -3.14 15.55
N LEU A 117 25.73 -2.43 15.72
CA LEU A 117 25.44 -1.18 15.02
C LEU A 117 26.45 -0.08 15.37
N HIS A 118 26.80 0.06 16.65
CA HIS A 118 27.80 1.04 17.09
C HIS A 118 29.17 0.79 16.44
N SER A 119 29.60 -0.48 16.33
CA SER A 119 30.87 -0.85 15.67
C SER A 119 30.85 -0.67 14.15
N ALA A 120 29.68 -0.85 13.53
CA ALA A 120 29.47 -0.67 12.09
C ALA A 120 29.33 0.80 11.70
N SER A 121 28.96 1.67 12.65
CA SER A 121 28.84 3.11 12.46
C SER A 121 30.20 3.75 12.20
N LYS A 122 30.61 3.72 10.93
CA LYS A 122 31.74 4.47 10.39
C LYS A 122 31.19 5.52 9.44
N LYS A 123 30.67 6.66 9.94
CA LYS A 123 30.51 7.90 9.15
C LYS A 123 29.90 9.06 9.93
N ASP A 124 30.51 10.23 9.75
CA ASP A 124 29.95 11.56 9.98
C ASP A 124 28.76 11.83 9.02
N ALA A 125 27.56 11.35 9.35
CA ALA A 125 26.35 11.75 8.63
C ALA A 125 25.78 13.06 9.22
N LYS A 126 25.57 14.08 8.37
CA LYS A 126 25.42 15.51 8.74
C LYS A 126 23.97 16.05 8.69
N HIS A 127 22.96 15.20 8.92
CA HIS A 127 21.56 15.56 8.61
C HIS A 127 20.64 15.72 9.83
N TYR A 128 21.18 15.60 11.05
CA TYR A 128 20.44 15.71 12.30
C TYR A 128 21.15 16.70 13.26
N ILE A 129 20.45 17.12 14.32
CA ILE A 129 20.94 18.11 15.30
C ILE A 129 22.22 17.59 16.00
N GLU A 130 23.13 18.51 16.38
CA GLU A 130 24.42 18.16 17.01
C GLU A 130 24.32 17.16 18.15
N PHE A 131 23.24 17.23 18.93
CA PHE A 131 22.93 16.33 20.03
C PHE A 131 22.98 14.84 19.65
N TRP A 132 22.66 14.49 18.40
CA TRP A 132 22.64 13.10 17.92
C TRP A 132 23.91 12.67 17.15
N LYS A 133 24.96 13.49 17.09
CA LYS A 133 26.23 13.19 16.37
C LYS A 133 26.91 11.93 16.86
N GLN A 134 26.86 11.68 18.16
CA GLN A 134 27.38 10.45 18.75
C GLN A 134 26.42 9.98 19.83
N ILE A 135 25.79 8.84 19.57
CA ILE A 135 24.97 8.16 20.57
C ILE A 135 25.90 7.23 21.36
N PRO A 136 26.01 7.41 22.69
CA PRO A 136 26.94 6.63 23.47
C PRO A 136 26.44 5.17 23.59
N PRO A 137 27.35 4.18 23.59
CA PRO A 137 26.97 2.76 23.53
C PRO A 137 26.27 2.24 24.79
N ASN A 138 26.29 3.02 25.89
CA ASN A 138 25.52 2.73 27.11
C ASN A 138 24.03 3.10 26.99
N GLU A 139 23.59 3.68 25.87
CA GLU A 139 22.19 3.98 25.55
C GLU A 139 21.69 3.08 24.39
N PRO A 140 21.51 1.76 24.63
CA PRO A 140 21.31 0.78 23.58
C PRO A 140 20.03 1.01 22.75
N PHE A 141 18.94 1.47 23.38
CA PHE A 141 17.70 1.80 22.66
C PHE A 141 17.92 2.95 21.68
N ARG A 142 18.62 4.02 22.09
CA ARG A 142 18.93 5.15 21.21
C ARG A 142 19.82 4.74 20.05
N VAL A 143 20.76 3.81 20.24
CA VAL A 143 21.59 3.29 19.14
C VAL A 143 20.72 2.58 18.10
N ILE A 144 19.78 1.73 18.53
CA ILE A 144 18.85 1.02 17.64
C ILE A 144 17.93 2.01 16.91
N LEU A 145 17.30 2.91 17.65
CA LEU A 145 16.37 3.90 17.09
C LEU A 145 17.08 4.92 16.20
N GLY A 146 18.36 5.20 16.44
CA GLY A 146 19.21 6.00 15.57
C GLY A 146 19.42 5.35 14.19
N ASP A 147 19.67 4.03 14.13
CA ASP A 147 19.72 3.29 12.86
C ASP A 147 18.37 3.33 12.13
N VAL A 148 17.27 3.18 12.88
CA VAL A 148 15.91 3.30 12.33
C VAL A 148 15.68 4.69 11.73
N ARG A 149 16.06 5.75 12.44
CA ARG A 149 15.97 7.14 11.97
C ARG A 149 16.78 7.34 10.69
N ASP A 150 18.01 6.83 10.63
CA ASP A 150 18.89 6.99 9.47
C ASP A 150 18.32 6.25 8.24
N LYS A 151 17.75 5.06 8.43
CA LYS A 151 17.01 4.35 7.37
C LYS A 151 15.73 5.07 6.94
N LEU A 152 14.98 5.65 7.87
CA LEU A 152 13.79 6.48 7.55
C LEU A 152 14.17 7.71 6.73
N TYR A 153 15.27 8.37 7.06
CA TYR A 153 15.83 9.48 6.27
C TYR A 153 16.14 9.04 4.84
N ASN A 154 16.89 7.94 4.68
CA ASN A 154 17.22 7.39 3.37
C ASN A 154 15.95 7.00 2.60
N THR A 155 14.95 6.43 3.27
CA THR A 155 13.65 6.07 2.66
C THR A 155 12.95 7.32 2.12
N ARG A 156 12.90 8.40 2.92
CA ARG A 156 12.33 9.69 2.51
C ARG A 156 13.08 10.30 1.33
N GLU A 157 14.40 10.38 1.40
CA GLU A 157 15.23 10.97 0.35
C GLU A 157 15.23 10.16 -0.94
N ARG A 158 15.26 8.82 -0.85
CA ARG A 158 15.12 7.93 -2.02
C ARG A 158 13.81 8.20 -2.73
N THR A 159 12.71 8.25 -1.97
CA THR A 159 11.38 8.53 -2.51
C THR A 159 11.30 9.92 -3.14
N ARG A 160 11.90 10.93 -2.50
CA ARG A 160 11.99 12.29 -3.05
C ARG A 160 12.78 12.35 -4.36
N GLN A 161 13.90 11.64 -4.45
CA GLN A 161 14.71 11.55 -5.68
C GLN A 161 13.95 10.85 -6.81
N LEU A 162 13.28 9.73 -6.52
CA LEU A 162 12.42 9.03 -7.48
C LEU A 162 11.29 9.92 -7.99
N LEU A 163 10.63 10.67 -7.10
CA LEU A 163 9.56 11.59 -7.48
C LEU A 163 10.06 12.77 -8.33
N SER A 164 11.29 13.25 -8.10
CA SER A 164 11.82 14.42 -8.82
C SER A 164 12.45 14.04 -10.15
N ASN A 165 13.14 12.90 -10.21
CA ASN A 165 14.07 12.55 -11.28
C ASN A 165 13.83 11.15 -11.89
N GLY A 166 12.91 10.36 -11.35
CA GLY A 166 12.68 8.96 -11.76
C GLY A 166 13.76 7.96 -11.31
N ILE A 167 14.91 8.43 -10.82
CA ILE A 167 16.05 7.62 -10.36
C ILE A 167 16.56 8.10 -9.00
N SER A 168 17.21 7.22 -8.24
CA SER A 168 17.82 7.54 -6.95
C SER A 168 19.16 6.85 -6.77
N ASP A 169 20.15 7.61 -6.29
CA ASP A 169 21.49 7.12 -5.95
C ASP A 169 21.54 6.40 -4.60
N ILE A 170 20.47 6.48 -3.80
CA ILE A 170 20.37 5.86 -2.48
C ILE A 170 19.96 4.40 -2.68
N PRO A 171 20.78 3.40 -2.31
CA PRO A 171 20.45 1.99 -2.51
C PRO A 171 19.20 1.54 -1.73
N GLU A 172 18.51 0.49 -2.17
CA GLU A 172 17.31 0.00 -1.46
C GLU A 172 17.64 -0.60 -0.10
N GLU A 173 18.80 -1.22 0.03
CA GLU A 173 19.27 -1.95 1.21
C GLU A 173 19.44 -1.03 2.44
N VAL A 174 19.57 0.28 2.21
CA VAL A 174 19.68 1.29 3.27
C VAL A 174 18.36 2.01 3.55
N THR A 175 17.25 1.51 3.00
CA THR A 175 15.88 2.03 3.18
C THR A 175 14.94 0.96 3.75
N PHE A 176 13.75 1.36 4.18
CA PHE A 176 12.69 0.41 4.52
C PHE A 176 11.84 0.09 3.29
N THR A 177 11.90 -1.17 2.84
CA THR A 177 11.15 -1.68 1.69
C THR A 177 9.88 -2.41 2.07
N ASN A 178 9.76 -2.84 3.34
CA ASN A 178 8.60 -3.55 3.86
C ASN A 178 8.38 -3.20 5.35
N VAL A 179 7.14 -3.36 5.80
CA VAL A 179 6.70 -3.01 7.16
C VAL A 179 7.35 -3.91 8.21
N ASP A 180 7.54 -5.19 7.94
CA ASP A 180 8.14 -6.14 8.90
C ASP A 180 9.57 -5.75 9.25
N GLY A 181 10.37 -5.35 8.25
CA GLY A 181 11.73 -4.84 8.46
C GLY A 181 11.78 -3.54 9.25
N PHE A 182 10.70 -2.73 9.22
CA PHE A 182 10.58 -1.53 10.04
C PHE A 182 10.10 -1.83 11.46
N LEU A 183 9.20 -2.80 11.65
CA LEU A 183 8.72 -3.24 12.95
C LEU A 183 9.77 -4.01 13.76
N GLU A 184 10.61 -4.82 13.12
CA GLU A 184 11.63 -5.66 13.78
C GLU A 184 12.45 -4.93 14.87
N PRO A 185 13.09 -3.78 14.60
CA PRO A 185 13.87 -3.09 15.63
C PRO A 185 12.98 -2.49 16.74
N LEU A 186 11.73 -2.14 16.44
CA LEU A 186 10.78 -1.61 17.42
C LEU A 186 10.27 -2.72 18.35
N GLU A 187 9.98 -3.89 17.79
CA GLU A 187 9.63 -5.09 18.56
C GLU A 187 10.77 -5.55 19.46
N LEU A 188 12.01 -5.48 18.97
CA LEU A 188 13.20 -5.78 19.77
C LEU A 188 13.29 -4.84 20.98
N CYS A 189 13.10 -3.53 20.77
CA CYS A 189 13.00 -2.56 21.86
C CYS A 189 11.86 -2.89 22.83
N TYR A 190 10.68 -3.21 22.31
CA TYR A 190 9.49 -3.52 23.13
C TYR A 190 9.72 -4.76 24.01
N ARG A 191 10.16 -5.88 23.41
CA ARG A 191 10.46 -7.12 24.13
C ARG A 191 11.57 -6.92 25.17
N SER A 192 12.60 -6.13 24.84
CA SER A 192 13.68 -5.82 25.78
C SER A 192 13.17 -5.05 27.00
N LEU A 193 12.33 -4.01 26.83
CA LEU A 193 11.75 -3.26 27.94
C LEU A 193 10.86 -4.14 28.82
N CYS A 194 10.05 -5.01 28.21
CA CYS A 194 9.24 -5.96 28.97
C CYS A 194 10.12 -6.91 29.80
N SER A 195 11.22 -7.41 29.23
CA SER A 195 12.13 -8.34 29.92
C SER A 195 12.88 -7.72 31.10
N THR A 196 13.09 -6.39 31.10
CA THR A 196 13.77 -5.67 32.19
C THR A 196 12.83 -5.13 33.26
N GLY A 197 11.52 -5.41 33.15
CA GLY A 197 10.49 -4.91 34.07
C GLY A 197 9.95 -3.53 33.72
N ASP A 198 10.34 -2.98 32.57
CA ASP A 198 9.96 -1.65 32.08
C ASP A 198 8.76 -1.69 31.11
N GLN A 199 7.90 -2.71 31.21
CA GLN A 199 6.69 -2.84 30.39
C GLN A 199 5.79 -1.58 30.41
N PRO A 200 5.59 -0.86 31.53
CA PRO A 200 4.83 0.39 31.51
C PRO A 200 5.42 1.47 30.57
N ILE A 201 6.74 1.48 30.38
CA ILE A 201 7.42 2.36 29.42
C ILE A 201 7.19 1.85 27.99
N ALA A 202 7.32 0.55 27.77
CA ALA A 202 7.06 -0.10 26.47
C ALA A 202 5.63 0.18 25.97
N ASP A 203 4.66 0.09 26.88
CA ASP A 203 3.24 0.39 26.64
C ASP A 203 2.95 1.88 26.45
N GLY A 204 3.93 2.76 26.62
CA GLY A 204 3.87 4.19 26.36
C GLY A 204 4.03 4.52 24.87
N SER A 205 4.84 5.53 24.55
CA SER A 205 5.00 6.06 23.20
C SER A 205 5.47 5.01 22.18
N LEU A 206 6.24 4.00 22.61
CA LEU A 206 6.70 2.92 21.74
C LEU A 206 5.52 2.08 21.20
N LEU A 207 4.59 1.68 22.07
CA LEU A 207 3.39 0.95 21.64
C LEU A 207 2.51 1.79 20.71
N ASP A 208 2.38 3.09 20.95
CA ASP A 208 1.66 3.98 20.04
C ASP A 208 2.31 4.03 18.66
N PHE A 209 3.64 4.12 18.62
CA PHE A 209 4.41 4.12 17.39
C PHE A 209 4.27 2.80 16.62
N MET A 210 4.38 1.65 17.30
CA MET A 210 4.17 0.34 16.68
C MET A 210 2.75 0.19 16.11
N ARG A 211 1.72 0.71 16.80
CA ARG A 211 0.34 0.75 16.31
C ARG A 211 0.19 1.67 15.10
N GLN A 212 0.88 2.81 15.06
CA GLN A 212 0.90 3.69 13.89
C GLN A 212 1.54 2.99 12.69
N VAL A 213 2.69 2.33 12.87
CA VAL A 213 3.35 1.54 11.82
C VAL A 213 2.41 0.44 11.29
N SER A 214 1.71 -0.26 12.17
CA SER A 214 0.77 -1.32 11.78
C SER A 214 -0.49 -0.78 11.09
N THR A 215 -0.93 0.44 11.43
CA THR A 215 -2.12 1.08 10.85
C THR A 215 -1.82 1.67 9.47
N PHE A 216 -0.71 2.42 9.37
CA PHE A 216 -0.41 3.28 8.23
C PHE A 216 0.62 2.66 7.28
N GLY A 217 1.36 1.64 7.71
CA GLY A 217 2.40 1.00 6.92
C GLY A 217 3.45 2.01 6.42
N LEU A 218 4.04 1.73 5.26
CA LEU A 218 5.03 2.62 4.64
C LEU A 218 4.42 3.63 3.65
N SER A 219 3.09 3.64 3.50
CA SER A 219 2.40 4.45 2.47
C SER A 219 1.28 5.34 3.01
N LEU A 220 1.03 5.37 4.33
CA LEU A 220 -0.12 6.00 5.01
C LEU A 220 -1.49 5.42 4.64
N VAL A 221 -1.77 5.37 3.34
CA VAL A 221 -2.99 4.86 2.74
C VAL A 221 -2.63 3.88 1.64
N ARG A 222 -3.55 2.95 1.36
CA ARG A 222 -3.53 2.14 0.14
C ARG A 222 -4.34 2.83 -0.94
N LEU A 223 -3.79 2.92 -2.15
CA LEU A 223 -4.45 3.52 -3.30
C LEU A 223 -5.32 2.47 -4.01
N ASP A 224 -6.62 2.72 -4.10
CA ASP A 224 -7.48 1.93 -4.99
C ASP A 224 -7.38 2.49 -6.41
N ILE A 225 -7.35 1.59 -7.39
CA ILE A 225 -7.36 1.93 -8.82
C ILE A 225 -8.77 1.68 -9.34
N ARG A 226 -9.40 2.67 -9.97
CA ARG A 226 -10.76 2.52 -10.50
C ARG A 226 -10.83 2.85 -11.99
N ARG A 227 -11.41 1.96 -12.79
CA ARG A 227 -11.64 2.17 -14.23
C ARG A 227 -12.95 1.51 -14.66
N GLU A 228 -13.64 2.11 -15.63
CA GLU A 228 -14.85 1.54 -16.25
C GLU A 228 -14.55 0.26 -17.06
N SER A 229 -15.50 -0.68 -17.06
CA SER A 229 -15.43 -2.00 -17.70
C SER A 229 -15.18 -1.96 -19.21
N ASP A 230 -15.83 -1.03 -19.92
CA ASP A 230 -15.71 -0.90 -21.39
C ASP A 230 -14.26 -0.67 -21.83
N ARG A 231 -13.48 0.05 -21.01
CA ARG A 231 -12.07 0.32 -21.31
C ARG A 231 -11.18 -0.91 -21.22
N HIS A 232 -11.57 -1.90 -20.43
CA HIS A 232 -10.91 -3.20 -20.42
C HIS A 232 -11.33 -4.04 -21.63
N THR A 233 -12.60 -3.95 -22.02
CA THR A 233 -13.13 -4.57 -23.25
C THR A 233 -12.38 -4.07 -24.48
N ASP A 234 -12.14 -2.75 -24.60
CA ASP A 234 -11.38 -2.15 -25.70
C ASP A 234 -9.95 -2.70 -25.82
N VAL A 235 -9.27 -2.88 -24.69
CA VAL A 235 -7.90 -3.43 -24.65
C VAL A 235 -7.90 -4.88 -25.16
N VAL A 236 -8.81 -5.70 -24.64
CA VAL A 236 -8.90 -7.11 -25.05
C VAL A 236 -9.34 -7.22 -26.50
N ASP A 237 -10.24 -6.38 -26.97
CA ASP A 237 -10.68 -6.35 -28.35
C ASP A 237 -9.56 -5.96 -29.32
N ALA A 238 -8.74 -4.96 -28.96
CA ALA A 238 -7.54 -4.62 -29.71
C ALA A 238 -6.57 -5.81 -29.79
N ILE A 239 -6.40 -6.55 -28.69
CA ILE A 239 -5.58 -7.77 -28.64
C ILE A 239 -6.16 -8.85 -29.55
N THR A 240 -7.46 -9.18 -29.45
CA THR A 240 -8.07 -10.26 -30.24
C THR A 240 -8.08 -9.94 -31.73
N LYS A 241 -8.31 -8.67 -32.11
CA LYS A 241 -8.25 -8.22 -33.50
C LYS A 241 -6.82 -8.32 -34.04
N HIS A 242 -5.83 -7.89 -33.25
CA HIS A 242 -4.43 -7.97 -33.65
C HIS A 242 -3.94 -9.42 -33.83
N LEU A 243 -4.38 -10.33 -32.97
CA LEU A 243 -4.07 -11.76 -33.07
C LEU A 243 -4.85 -12.49 -34.18
N GLY A 244 -5.82 -11.83 -34.83
CA GLY A 244 -6.65 -12.42 -35.88
C GLY A 244 -7.64 -13.48 -35.38
N ILE A 245 -7.99 -13.46 -34.09
CA ILE A 245 -8.91 -14.44 -33.46
C ILE A 245 -10.36 -13.91 -33.33
N GLY A 246 -10.59 -12.65 -33.69
CA GLY A 246 -11.90 -12.02 -33.78
C GLY A 246 -12.01 -10.71 -33.00
N SER A 247 -13.24 -10.25 -32.81
CA SER A 247 -13.60 -9.03 -32.07
C SER A 247 -14.20 -9.45 -30.73
N TYR A 248 -13.48 -9.25 -29.62
CA TYR A 248 -13.93 -9.61 -28.27
C TYR A 248 -15.21 -8.86 -27.90
N GLU A 249 -15.32 -7.61 -28.36
CA GLU A 249 -16.49 -6.76 -28.15
C GLU A 249 -17.78 -7.42 -28.72
N GLU A 250 -17.67 -8.11 -29.86
CA GLU A 250 -18.80 -8.77 -30.52
C GLU A 250 -19.15 -10.15 -29.94
N TRP A 251 -18.35 -10.69 -29.03
CA TRP A 251 -18.58 -12.01 -28.47
C TRP A 251 -19.69 -12.00 -27.41
N SER A 252 -20.49 -13.09 -27.37
CA SER A 252 -21.42 -13.31 -26.26
C SER A 252 -20.67 -13.50 -24.94
N GLU A 253 -21.35 -13.26 -23.83
CA GLU A 253 -20.77 -13.41 -22.49
C GLU A 253 -20.18 -14.81 -22.25
N GLU A 254 -20.84 -15.85 -22.75
CA GLU A 254 -20.35 -17.23 -22.64
C GLU A 254 -19.06 -17.44 -23.42
N ARG A 255 -18.96 -16.83 -24.62
CA ARG A 255 -17.75 -16.90 -25.45
C ARG A 255 -16.61 -16.09 -24.83
N ARG A 256 -16.90 -14.91 -24.28
CA ARG A 256 -15.94 -14.11 -23.51
C ARG A 256 -15.37 -14.90 -22.34
N GLN A 257 -16.24 -15.46 -21.49
CA GLN A 257 -15.82 -16.29 -20.36
C GLN A 257 -14.99 -17.51 -20.81
N ALA A 258 -15.44 -18.24 -21.84
CA ALA A 258 -14.73 -19.43 -22.32
C ALA A 258 -13.31 -19.08 -22.81
N TRP A 259 -13.17 -17.97 -23.55
CA TRP A 259 -11.86 -17.52 -24.01
C TRP A 259 -10.98 -17.03 -22.86
N LEU A 260 -11.50 -16.17 -21.98
CA LEU A 260 -10.74 -15.68 -20.81
C LEU A 260 -10.24 -16.83 -19.94
N LEU A 261 -11.08 -17.84 -19.68
CA LEU A 261 -10.68 -18.99 -18.87
C LEU A 261 -9.62 -19.85 -19.57
N SER A 262 -9.69 -20.00 -20.89
CA SER A 262 -8.65 -20.65 -21.68
C SER A 262 -7.32 -19.92 -21.52
N GLU A 263 -7.31 -18.60 -21.68
CA GLU A 263 -6.09 -17.79 -21.54
C GLU A 263 -5.57 -17.78 -20.09
N LEU A 264 -6.45 -17.63 -19.08
CA LEU A 264 -6.11 -17.62 -17.66
C LEU A 264 -5.50 -18.94 -17.16
N GLN A 265 -5.89 -20.08 -17.77
CA GLN A 265 -5.29 -21.39 -17.51
C GLN A 265 -4.03 -21.64 -18.34
N GLY A 266 -3.93 -20.99 -19.50
CA GLY A 266 -2.76 -20.99 -20.36
C GLY A 266 -1.54 -20.36 -19.69
N LYS A 267 -0.34 -20.76 -20.17
CA LYS A 267 0.96 -20.19 -19.76
C LYS A 267 1.62 -19.37 -20.86
N ARG A 268 1.00 -19.29 -22.04
CA ARG A 268 1.53 -18.55 -23.18
C ARG A 268 1.25 -17.06 -22.96
N PRO A 269 2.24 -16.17 -23.15
CA PRO A 269 2.00 -14.73 -23.17
C PRO A 269 1.00 -14.35 -24.26
N LEU A 270 0.06 -13.47 -23.93
CA LEU A 270 -1.07 -13.13 -24.79
C LEU A 270 -0.70 -12.13 -25.90
N PHE A 271 0.08 -11.10 -25.58
CA PHE A 271 0.47 -10.05 -26.54
C PHE A 271 1.93 -9.64 -26.40
N GLY A 272 2.50 -9.17 -27.52
CA GLY A 272 3.87 -8.66 -27.61
C GLY A 272 3.95 -7.13 -27.58
N PRO A 273 5.16 -6.56 -27.68
CA PRO A 273 5.36 -5.11 -27.74
C PRO A 273 4.81 -4.46 -29.02
N ASP A 274 4.50 -5.26 -30.03
CA ASP A 274 4.00 -4.87 -31.36
C ASP A 274 2.49 -4.62 -31.44
N LEU A 275 1.75 -4.85 -30.34
CA LEU A 275 0.32 -4.53 -30.26
C LEU A 275 0.07 -3.05 -30.61
N PRO A 276 -0.73 -2.73 -31.64
CA PRO A 276 -1.14 -1.37 -31.93
C PRO A 276 -2.03 -0.82 -30.80
N LYS A 277 -1.65 0.32 -30.22
CA LYS A 277 -2.34 0.92 -29.06
C LYS A 277 -2.89 2.30 -29.44
N THR A 278 -4.20 2.47 -29.32
CA THR A 278 -4.79 3.81 -29.19
C THR A 278 -4.31 4.45 -27.88
N ASP A 279 -4.49 5.76 -27.73
CA ASP A 279 -4.12 6.44 -26.47
C ASP A 279 -4.90 5.87 -25.28
N GLU A 280 -6.13 5.43 -25.53
CA GLU A 280 -7.01 4.85 -24.53
C GLU A 280 -6.59 3.45 -24.07
N VAL A 281 -6.19 2.59 -25.00
CA VAL A 281 -5.63 1.26 -24.72
C VAL A 281 -4.27 1.41 -24.03
N ARG A 282 -3.46 2.38 -24.45
CA ARG A 282 -2.17 2.69 -23.83
C ARG A 282 -2.33 3.08 -22.37
N ASP A 283 -3.27 3.98 -22.04
CA ASP A 283 -3.52 4.39 -20.65
C ASP A 283 -3.82 3.20 -19.72
N VAL A 284 -4.67 2.26 -20.16
CA VAL A 284 -5.02 1.09 -19.35
C VAL A 284 -3.81 0.17 -19.13
N LEU A 285 -3.06 -0.14 -20.19
CA LEU A 285 -1.88 -0.99 -20.10
C LEU A 285 -0.76 -0.35 -19.26
N ASP A 286 -0.50 0.94 -19.47
CA ASP A 286 0.51 1.68 -18.72
C ASP A 286 0.13 1.80 -17.23
N THR A 287 -1.16 1.85 -16.91
CA THR A 287 -1.64 1.77 -15.52
C THR A 287 -1.24 0.45 -14.86
N PHE A 288 -1.45 -0.68 -15.55
CA PHE A 288 -1.02 -1.98 -15.03
C PHE A 288 0.51 -2.10 -14.94
N HIS A 289 1.27 -1.44 -15.83
CA HIS A 289 2.72 -1.36 -15.71
C HIS A 289 3.15 -0.56 -14.47
N VAL A 290 2.51 0.56 -14.16
CA VAL A 290 2.77 1.29 -12.89
C VAL A 290 2.47 0.41 -11.68
N ILE A 291 1.38 -0.37 -11.73
CA ILE A 291 1.02 -1.31 -10.66
C ILE A 291 2.07 -2.42 -10.52
N SER A 292 2.63 -2.93 -11.61
CA SER A 292 3.62 -4.03 -11.56
C SER A 292 5.02 -3.58 -11.11
N GLU A 293 5.36 -2.32 -11.32
CA GLU A 293 6.64 -1.73 -10.91
C GLU A 293 6.68 -1.27 -9.46
N LEU A 294 5.56 -0.81 -8.91
CA LEU A 294 5.49 -0.26 -7.57
C LEU A 294 5.29 -1.35 -6.49
N PRO A 295 5.77 -1.11 -5.26
CA PRO A 295 5.52 -2.00 -4.12
C PRO A 295 4.01 -2.28 -3.91
N ALA A 296 3.66 -3.55 -3.72
CA ALA A 296 2.27 -3.98 -3.59
C ALA A 296 1.54 -3.42 -2.35
N ASP A 297 2.28 -2.96 -1.34
CA ASP A 297 1.73 -2.28 -0.15
C ASP A 297 1.24 -0.85 -0.46
N ASN A 298 1.54 -0.30 -1.63
CA ASN A 298 0.95 0.96 -2.09
C ASN A 298 -0.51 0.84 -2.51
N PHE A 299 -0.97 -0.36 -2.86
CA PHE A 299 -2.25 -0.54 -3.52
C PHE A 299 -3.28 -1.27 -2.65
N GLY A 300 -4.55 -0.93 -2.92
CA GLY A 300 -5.73 -1.56 -2.38
C GLY A 300 -6.41 -2.44 -3.44
N ALA A 301 -7.61 -2.06 -3.84
CA ALA A 301 -8.44 -2.75 -4.82
C ALA A 301 -8.21 -2.24 -6.24
N TYR A 302 -8.50 -3.09 -7.22
CA TYR A 302 -8.82 -2.67 -8.58
C TYR A 302 -10.34 -2.69 -8.74
N ILE A 303 -10.97 -1.53 -8.78
CA ILE A 303 -12.42 -1.35 -8.87
C ILE A 303 -12.82 -1.21 -10.33
N ILE A 304 -13.84 -1.96 -10.73
CA ILE A 304 -14.41 -1.93 -12.08
C ILE A 304 -15.75 -1.18 -12.01
N SER A 305 -15.78 0.08 -12.44
CA SER A 305 -17.03 0.82 -12.60
C SER A 305 -17.87 0.24 -13.74
N MET A 306 -19.18 0.41 -13.70
CA MET A 306 -20.12 -0.14 -14.68
C MET A 306 -19.92 -1.66 -14.91
N ALA A 307 -19.62 -2.41 -13.84
CA ALA A 307 -19.52 -3.86 -13.94
C ALA A 307 -20.91 -4.48 -14.11
N THR A 308 -21.04 -5.41 -15.06
CA THR A 308 -22.32 -6.04 -15.42
C THR A 308 -22.25 -7.56 -15.38
N ALA A 309 -21.08 -8.15 -15.67
CA ALA A 309 -20.95 -9.57 -15.90
C ALA A 309 -19.68 -10.17 -15.27
N ALA A 310 -19.58 -11.50 -15.32
CA ALA A 310 -18.41 -12.22 -14.80
C ALA A 310 -17.17 -11.97 -15.66
N SER A 311 -17.34 -11.78 -16.98
CA SER A 311 -16.23 -11.47 -17.88
C SER A 311 -15.51 -10.18 -17.53
N ASP A 312 -16.21 -9.14 -17.05
CA ASP A 312 -15.60 -7.87 -16.64
C ASP A 312 -14.50 -8.08 -15.58
N VAL A 313 -14.79 -8.89 -14.57
CA VAL A 313 -13.84 -9.25 -13.51
C VAL A 313 -12.69 -10.10 -14.06
N LEU A 314 -13.00 -11.11 -14.90
CA LEU A 314 -12.00 -12.02 -15.46
C LEU A 314 -11.04 -11.32 -16.42
N VAL A 315 -11.50 -10.31 -17.16
CA VAL A 315 -10.65 -9.48 -18.03
C VAL A 315 -9.59 -8.78 -17.21
N VAL A 316 -9.95 -8.14 -16.09
CA VAL A 316 -8.98 -7.44 -15.25
C VAL A 316 -7.97 -8.41 -14.63
N GLU A 317 -8.41 -9.59 -14.19
CA GLU A 317 -7.50 -10.65 -13.72
C GLU A 317 -6.51 -11.08 -14.82
N LEU A 318 -6.96 -11.19 -16.07
CA LEU A 318 -6.10 -11.49 -17.22
C LEU A 318 -5.10 -10.37 -17.48
N LEU A 319 -5.56 -9.11 -17.56
CA LEU A 319 -4.69 -7.97 -17.83
C LEU A 319 -3.64 -7.75 -16.73
N GLN A 320 -4.00 -7.94 -15.46
CA GLN A 320 -3.02 -7.89 -14.38
C GLN A 320 -1.90 -8.94 -14.56
N ARG A 321 -2.26 -10.16 -15.00
CA ARG A 321 -1.29 -11.23 -15.26
C ARG A 321 -0.40 -10.88 -16.46
N GLU A 322 -0.99 -10.47 -17.58
CA GLU A 322 -0.25 -10.18 -18.83
C GLU A 322 0.64 -8.93 -18.70
N CYS A 323 0.25 -7.97 -17.86
CA CYS A 323 1.09 -6.82 -17.52
C CYS A 323 2.10 -7.10 -16.40
N HIS A 324 2.30 -8.37 -16.03
CA HIS A 324 3.29 -8.86 -15.08
C HIS A 324 3.14 -8.33 -13.64
N VAL A 325 1.91 -8.06 -13.20
CA VAL A 325 1.63 -7.70 -11.80
C VAL A 325 1.89 -8.92 -10.91
N LYS A 326 3.06 -8.94 -10.25
CA LYS A 326 3.53 -10.09 -9.43
C LYS A 326 2.58 -10.46 -8.29
N LYS A 327 1.96 -9.45 -7.67
CA LYS A 327 0.96 -9.59 -6.62
C LYS A 327 -0.30 -8.85 -7.09
N PRO A 328 -1.18 -9.52 -7.85
CA PRO A 328 -2.32 -8.83 -8.44
C PRO A 328 -3.29 -8.34 -7.37
N LEU A 329 -3.82 -7.14 -7.58
CA LEU A 329 -4.79 -6.48 -6.73
C LEU A 329 -6.07 -7.30 -6.72
N ARG A 330 -6.81 -7.21 -5.61
CA ARG A 330 -8.16 -7.78 -5.54
C ARG A 330 -9.08 -7.00 -6.48
N VAL A 331 -9.80 -7.72 -7.32
CA VAL A 331 -10.72 -7.12 -8.30
C VAL A 331 -12.10 -6.97 -7.67
N VAL A 332 -12.64 -5.76 -7.73
CA VAL A 332 -13.89 -5.37 -7.07
C VAL A 332 -14.87 -4.87 -8.13
N PRO A 333 -15.91 -5.65 -8.49
CA PRO A 333 -16.97 -5.14 -9.35
C PRO A 333 -17.80 -4.09 -8.60
N LEU A 334 -18.06 -2.95 -9.25
CA LEU A 334 -19.00 -1.93 -8.82
C LEU A 334 -20.27 -2.04 -9.66
N PHE A 335 -21.36 -2.46 -9.02
CA PHE A 335 -22.69 -2.54 -9.65
C PHE A 335 -23.47 -1.25 -9.36
N GLU A 336 -23.86 -0.53 -10.42
CA GLU A 336 -24.39 0.83 -10.31
C GLU A 336 -25.84 0.95 -10.79
N LYS A 337 -26.19 0.36 -11.95
CA LYS A 337 -27.57 0.41 -12.44
C LYS A 337 -28.43 -0.62 -11.75
N LEU A 338 -29.74 -0.38 -11.70
CA LEU A 338 -30.71 -1.30 -11.10
C LEU A 338 -30.63 -2.71 -11.73
N ALA A 339 -30.55 -2.78 -13.06
CA ALA A 339 -30.43 -4.06 -13.77
C ALA A 339 -29.13 -4.80 -13.39
N ASP A 340 -28.04 -4.07 -13.18
CA ASP A 340 -26.75 -4.65 -12.79
C ASP A 340 -26.81 -5.18 -11.35
N LEU A 341 -27.48 -4.46 -10.44
CA LEU A 341 -27.74 -4.90 -9.06
C LEU A 341 -28.62 -6.16 -9.01
N GLU A 342 -29.65 -6.25 -9.87
CA GLU A 342 -30.51 -7.44 -10.00
C GLU A 342 -29.73 -8.64 -10.54
N ALA A 343 -28.80 -8.43 -11.48
CA ALA A 343 -27.96 -9.47 -12.07
C ALA A 343 -26.73 -9.85 -11.22
N ALA A 344 -26.29 -8.99 -10.30
CA ALA A 344 -25.06 -9.15 -9.51
C ALA A 344 -24.95 -10.50 -8.78
N PRO A 345 -25.99 -11.03 -8.09
CA PRO A 345 -25.89 -12.34 -7.45
C PRO A 345 -25.59 -13.47 -8.44
N ALA A 346 -26.16 -13.43 -9.65
CA ALA A 346 -25.92 -14.44 -10.67
C ALA A 346 -24.51 -14.33 -11.25
N ALA A 347 -24.01 -13.11 -11.50
CA ALA A 347 -22.64 -12.86 -11.94
C ALA A 347 -21.61 -13.38 -10.91
N LEU A 348 -21.81 -13.07 -9.62
CA LEU A 348 -20.95 -13.55 -8.55
C LEU A 348 -21.03 -15.07 -8.34
N ALA A 349 -22.23 -15.66 -8.41
CA ALA A 349 -22.38 -17.12 -8.34
C ALA A 349 -21.65 -17.81 -9.50
N ARG A 350 -21.70 -17.24 -10.71
CA ARG A 350 -20.91 -17.71 -11.85
C ARG A 350 -19.42 -17.61 -11.56
N LEU A 351 -18.91 -16.47 -11.09
CA LEU A 351 -17.49 -16.32 -10.71
C LEU A 351 -17.06 -17.35 -9.65
N PHE A 352 -17.87 -17.56 -8.62
CA PHE A 352 -17.58 -18.53 -7.56
C PHE A 352 -17.70 -19.99 -8.02
N SER A 353 -18.39 -20.27 -9.12
CA SER A 353 -18.40 -21.62 -9.73
C SER A 353 -17.11 -21.95 -10.50
N ILE A 354 -16.29 -20.95 -10.79
CA ILE A 354 -15.04 -21.11 -11.55
C ILE A 354 -13.90 -21.45 -10.58
N ASN A 355 -13.36 -22.66 -10.69
CA ASN A 355 -12.26 -23.14 -9.83
C ASN A 355 -11.02 -22.23 -9.87
N TRP A 356 -10.66 -21.75 -11.06
CA TRP A 356 -9.52 -20.82 -11.22
C TRP A 356 -9.72 -19.56 -10.37
N TYR A 357 -10.91 -18.95 -10.45
CA TYR A 357 -11.23 -17.72 -9.74
C TYR A 357 -11.30 -17.95 -8.22
N ARG A 358 -11.95 -19.02 -7.77
CA ARG A 358 -11.97 -19.41 -6.35
C ARG A 358 -10.58 -19.55 -5.75
N ASN A 359 -9.66 -20.19 -6.48
CA ASN A 359 -8.27 -20.34 -6.04
C ASN A 359 -7.55 -18.99 -6.01
N ARG A 360 -7.83 -18.12 -6.99
CA ARG A 360 -7.23 -16.78 -7.10
C ARG A 360 -7.61 -15.85 -5.94
N ILE A 361 -8.86 -15.88 -5.49
CA ILE A 361 -9.39 -14.98 -4.45
C ILE A 361 -9.14 -15.46 -3.02
N ASP A 362 -8.67 -16.69 -2.83
CA ASP A 362 -8.35 -17.29 -1.53
C ASP A 362 -9.44 -17.07 -0.46
N GLY A 363 -10.69 -17.33 -0.85
CA GLY A 363 -11.86 -17.23 0.01
C GLY A 363 -12.32 -15.80 0.36
N LYS A 364 -11.81 -14.75 -0.29
CA LYS A 364 -12.18 -13.35 -0.02
C LYS A 364 -12.64 -12.63 -1.29
N GLN A 365 -13.89 -12.16 -1.28
CA GLN A 365 -14.44 -11.29 -2.33
C GLN A 365 -14.88 -9.96 -1.71
N GLU A 366 -14.54 -8.86 -2.36
CA GLU A 366 -15.10 -7.53 -2.08
C GLU A 366 -15.97 -7.10 -3.28
N VAL A 367 -17.12 -6.49 -2.99
CA VAL A 367 -18.08 -6.00 -3.99
C VAL A 367 -18.45 -4.58 -3.60
N MET A 368 -18.46 -3.67 -4.56
CA MET A 368 -18.85 -2.28 -4.34
C MET A 368 -20.27 -2.04 -4.88
N ILE A 369 -21.02 -1.18 -4.20
CA ILE A 369 -22.39 -0.81 -4.55
C ILE A 369 -22.49 0.70 -4.71
N GLY A 370 -23.05 1.15 -5.83
CA GLY A 370 -23.31 2.56 -6.12
C GLY A 370 -24.70 2.96 -5.64
N TYR A 371 -24.80 3.95 -4.74
CA TYR A 371 -26.09 4.48 -4.24
C TYR A 371 -26.48 5.83 -4.82
N SER A 372 -25.51 6.56 -5.37
CA SER A 372 -25.68 7.93 -5.90
C SER A 372 -26.23 7.87 -7.31
#